data_AF-A0A250DHN5-F1
#
_entry.id   AF-A0A250DHN5-F1
#
_cell.length_a   1.000
_cell.length_b   1.000
_cell.length_c   1.000
_cell.angle_alpha   90.00
_cell.angle_beta   90.00
_cell.angle_gamma   90.00
#
_symmetry.space_group_name_H-M   'P 1'
#
loop_
_entity.id
_entity.type
_entity.pdbx_description
1 polymer ?
#
loop_
_entity_poly.entity_id
_entity_poly.type
_entity_poly.pdbx_seq_one_letter_code
_entity_poly.pdbx_strand_id
1 'polypeptide(L)'
;MAKELGCNYEAPTFGAHYPDGTCIDGFMWDLDSCDEPGGAMFSGGDIPCPFCNTDAHIEWMDKRLPGNSHQRRTARRALAPKVRAWAEARSSFDPISKGSQ
;
A
#
# COMPACT_ATOMS: atom_id res chain seq x y z
N MET A 1 2.22 20.51 6.39
CA MET A 1 0.93 19.84 6.12
C MET A 1 1.15 18.37 6.44
N ALA A 2 0.75 17.92 7.63
CA ALA A 2 0.86 16.50 7.98
C ALA A 2 -0.08 15.74 7.04
N LYS A 3 0.50 14.96 6.12
CA LYS A 3 -0.25 14.00 5.31
C LYS A 3 -0.81 13.01 6.32
N GLU A 4 -2.10 13.13 6.62
CA GLU A 4 -2.82 12.15 7.46
C GLU A 4 -2.39 10.76 6.98
N LEU A 5 -1.72 10.07 7.89
CA LEU A 5 -0.71 9.05 7.61
C LEU A 5 -1.41 7.76 7.16
N GLY A 6 -1.97 7.72 5.96
CA GLY A 6 -2.70 6.57 5.43
C GLY A 6 -3.77 6.96 4.42
N CYS A 7 -4.12 6.05 3.52
CA CYS A 7 -5.19 6.27 2.53
C CYS A 7 -6.39 5.36 2.69
N ASN A 8 -6.54 4.71 3.86
CA ASN A 8 -7.61 3.74 4.14
C ASN A 8 -7.75 2.68 3.03
N TYR A 9 -6.62 2.31 2.41
CA TYR A 9 -6.60 1.27 1.40
C TYR A 9 -6.80 -0.07 2.08
N GLU A 10 -7.85 -0.78 1.67
CA GLU A 10 -8.21 -2.10 2.19
C GLU A 10 -8.22 -3.10 1.05
N ALA A 11 -7.47 -4.19 1.20
CA ALA A 11 -7.39 -5.24 0.20
C ALA A 11 -7.06 -6.60 0.81
N PRO A 12 -7.48 -7.70 0.16
CA PRO A 12 -6.98 -9.03 0.48
C PRO A 12 -5.47 -9.06 0.21
N THR A 13 -4.65 -9.29 1.23
CA THR A 13 -3.20 -9.07 1.23
C THR A 13 -2.44 -10.27 1.76
N PHE A 14 -2.92 -10.94 2.82
CA PHE A 14 -2.19 -12.01 3.53
C PHE A 14 -2.69 -13.42 3.22
N GLY A 15 -3.40 -13.58 2.09
CA GLY A 15 -3.92 -14.87 1.63
C GLY A 15 -5.38 -15.12 2.00
N ALA A 16 -6.03 -14.16 2.66
CA ALA A 16 -7.48 -14.19 2.86
C ALA A 16 -8.25 -13.86 1.57
N HIS A 17 -9.51 -14.28 1.54
CA HIS A 17 -10.48 -13.88 0.50
C HIS A 17 -11.24 -12.59 0.84
N TYR A 18 -11.07 -12.09 2.06
CA TYR A 18 -11.65 -10.85 2.57
C TYR A 18 -10.57 -9.77 2.74
N PRO A 19 -10.93 -8.48 2.88
CA PRO A 19 -9.98 -7.42 3.17
C PRO A 19 -9.37 -7.63 4.57
N ASP A 20 -8.23 -8.32 4.62
CA ASP A 20 -7.41 -8.60 5.80
C ASP A 20 -6.24 -7.59 5.91
N GLY A 21 -5.95 -6.82 4.86
CA GLY A 21 -4.91 -5.81 4.87
C GLY A 21 -5.47 -4.39 4.82
N THR A 22 -5.07 -3.53 5.76
CA THR A 22 -5.41 -2.10 5.78
C THR A 22 -4.17 -1.21 5.75
N CYS A 23 -4.30 0.00 5.20
CA CYS A 23 -3.22 0.97 5.16
C CYS A 23 -3.22 1.87 6.40
N ILE A 24 -2.14 1.82 7.18
CA ILE A 24 -1.87 2.70 8.33
C ILE A 24 -0.43 3.20 8.21
N ASP A 25 -0.25 4.51 8.34
CA ASP A 25 1.01 5.24 8.12
C ASP A 25 1.68 5.05 6.76
N GLY A 26 0.88 4.78 5.73
CA GLY A 26 1.41 4.47 4.40
C GLY A 26 2.10 3.12 4.32
N PHE A 27 1.83 2.21 5.25
CA PHE A 27 2.23 0.80 5.24
C PHE A 27 0.99 -0.09 5.38
N MET A 28 1.09 -1.33 4.90
CA MET A 28 0.05 -2.35 5.02
C MET A 28 0.16 -3.05 6.38
N TRP A 29 -0.96 -3.17 7.05
CA TRP A 29 -1.13 -3.84 8.33
C TRP A 29 -2.14 -4.96 8.21
N ASP A 30 -1.86 -6.07 8.90
CA ASP A 30 -2.75 -7.23 8.95
C ASP A 30 -3.81 -7.02 10.05
N LEU A 31 -5.07 -6.98 9.63
CA LEU A 31 -6.24 -6.82 10.50
C LEU A 31 -6.50 -8.07 11.33
N ASP A 32 -6.09 -9.25 10.87
CA ASP A 32 -6.29 -10.52 11.57
C ASP A 32 -5.20 -10.80 12.60
N SER A 33 -4.13 -9.99 12.64
CA SER A 33 -3.03 -10.17 13.60
C SER A 33 -3.34 -9.62 15.01
N CYS A 34 -4.58 -9.25 15.28
CA CYS A 34 -4.97 -8.70 16.58
C CYS A 34 -5.49 -9.81 17.50
N ASP A 35 -4.65 -10.29 18.43
CA ASP A 35 -5.06 -11.28 19.45
C ASP A 35 -6.08 -10.70 20.46
N GLU A 36 -6.14 -9.37 20.62
CA GLU A 36 -7.08 -8.69 21.52
C GLU A 36 -7.69 -7.42 20.89
N PRO A 37 -8.99 -7.14 21.06
CA PRO A 37 -9.61 -5.94 20.53
C PRO A 37 -8.99 -4.67 21.11
N GLY A 38 -8.33 -3.87 20.25
CA GLY A 38 -7.61 -2.65 20.64
C GLY A 38 -6.14 -2.88 21.04
N GLY A 39 -5.63 -4.10 20.89
CA GLY A 39 -4.22 -4.42 21.04
C GLY A 39 -3.34 -3.82 19.94
N ALA A 40 -2.02 -3.84 20.16
CA ALA A 40 -1.08 -3.48 19.12
C ALA A 40 -1.15 -4.51 17.99
N MET A 41 -1.22 -4.06 16.74
CA MET A 41 -1.01 -4.95 15.61
C MET A 41 0.45 -5.38 15.64
N PHE A 42 0.72 -6.68 15.80
CA PHE A 42 2.09 -7.21 15.86
C PHE A 42 2.62 -7.66 14.49
N SER A 43 1.74 -7.80 13.50
CA SER A 43 2.11 -8.20 12.13
C SER A 43 1.62 -7.14 11.13
N GLY A 44 2.57 -6.55 10.39
CA GLY A 44 2.29 -5.42 9.50
C GLY A 44 3.38 -4.34 9.57
N GLY A 45 3.27 -3.31 8.75
CA GLY A 45 4.17 -2.16 8.78
C GLY A 45 5.46 -2.29 7.95
N ASP A 46 5.81 -3.49 7.49
CA ASP A 46 7.00 -3.72 6.65
C ASP A 46 6.74 -3.53 5.15
N ILE A 47 5.49 -3.66 4.73
CA ILE A 47 5.07 -3.58 3.33
C ILE A 47 4.53 -2.17 3.08
N PRO A 48 5.18 -1.33 2.27
CA PRO A 48 4.65 0.00 1.96
C PRO A 48 3.30 -0.11 1.24
N CYS A 49 2.39 0.83 1.48
CA CYS A 49 1.10 0.86 0.82
C CYS A 49 1.27 1.09 -0.70
N PRO A 50 0.74 0.22 -1.58
CA PRO A 50 0.88 0.38 -3.02
C PRO A 50 0.16 1.61 -3.57
N PHE A 51 -0.80 2.17 -2.82
CA PHE A 51 -1.63 3.30 -3.26
C PHE A 51 -1.05 4.67 -2.84
N CYS A 52 -0.84 4.91 -1.54
CA CYS A 52 -0.35 6.21 -1.05
C CYS A 52 1.17 6.29 -0.85
N ASN A 53 1.85 5.14 -0.81
CA ASN A 53 3.30 5.00 -0.68
C ASN A 53 3.89 4.15 -1.83
N THR A 54 3.36 4.37 -3.05
CA THR A 54 3.67 3.59 -4.25
C THR A 54 5.17 3.51 -4.57
N ASP A 55 5.90 4.61 -4.36
CA ASP A 55 7.34 4.64 -4.66
C ASP A 55 8.13 3.68 -3.77
N ALA A 56 7.88 3.71 -2.46
CA ALA A 56 8.48 2.75 -1.53
C ALA A 56 7.99 1.33 -1.80
N HIS A 57 6.73 1.16 -2.21
CA HIS A 57 6.20 -0.15 -2.59
C HIS A 57 6.92 -0.74 -3.82
N ILE A 58 7.21 0.08 -4.84
CA ILE A 58 8.01 -0.33 -5.99
C ILE A 58 9.42 -0.74 -5.56
N GLU A 59 10.05 0.00 -4.64
CA GLU A 59 11.36 -0.37 -4.10
C GLU A 59 11.30 -1.66 -3.27
N TRP A 60 10.22 -1.89 -2.53
CA TRP A 60 10.00 -3.11 -1.76
C TRP A 60 9.77 -4.33 -2.66
N MET A 61 8.98 -4.19 -3.73
CA MET A 61 8.71 -5.24 -4.71
C MET A 61 9.94 -5.53 -5.58
N ASP A 62 10.60 -4.47 -6.06
CA ASP A 62 11.72 -4.55 -6.99
C ASP A 62 12.99 -4.01 -6.33
N LYS A 63 13.45 -4.73 -5.29
CA LYS A 63 14.73 -4.49 -4.60
C LYS A 63 15.96 -4.56 -5.54
N ARG A 64 15.78 -4.77 -6.85
CA ARG A 64 16.85 -5.00 -7.83
C ARG A 64 16.69 -4.23 -9.15
N LEU A 65 15.92 -3.14 -9.22
CA LEU A 65 15.85 -2.29 -10.43
C LEU A 65 17.27 -1.99 -10.98
N PRO A 66 17.67 -2.58 -12.13
CA PRO A 66 19.02 -2.45 -12.65
C PRO A 66 19.24 -1.07 -13.28
N GLY A 67 20.51 -0.68 -13.43
CA GLY A 67 20.90 0.55 -14.12
C GLY A 67 21.18 1.75 -13.19
N ASN A 68 21.42 2.91 -13.80
CA ASN A 68 21.85 4.11 -13.09
C ASN A 68 20.68 4.85 -12.38
N SER A 69 21.00 5.89 -11.62
CA SER A 69 19.99 6.69 -10.87
C SER A 69 18.89 7.27 -11.77
N HIS A 70 19.23 7.72 -12.98
CA HIS A 70 18.27 8.28 -13.92
C HIS A 70 17.32 7.20 -14.47
N GLN A 71 17.87 6.07 -14.93
CA GLN A 71 17.09 4.94 -15.44
C GLN A 71 16.11 4.42 -14.37
N ARG A 72 16.58 4.27 -13.12
CA ARG A 72 15.73 3.85 -11.99
C ARG A 72 14.61 4.85 -11.72
N ARG A 73 14.88 6.15 -11.78
CA ARG A 73 13.84 7.19 -11.60
C ARG A 73 12.78 7.12 -12.70
N THR A 74 13.19 6.95 -13.96
CA THR A 74 12.26 6.82 -15.09
C THR A 74 11.43 5.54 -14.97
N ALA A 75 12.05 4.41 -14.64
CA ALA A 75 11.36 3.14 -14.43
C ALA A 75 10.31 3.24 -13.30
N ARG A 76 10.67 3.83 -12.15
CA ARG A 76 9.73 4.08 -11.04
C ARG A 76 8.52 4.89 -11.48
N ARG A 77 8.74 6.00 -12.20
CA ARG A 77 7.65 6.84 -12.73
C ARG A 77 6.73 6.08 -13.68
N ALA A 78 7.27 5.17 -14.49
CA ALA A 78 6.49 4.35 -15.41
C ALA A 78 5.74 3.19 -14.71
N LEU A 79 6.27 2.68 -13.60
CA LEU A 79 5.67 1.61 -12.80
C LEU A 79 4.60 2.11 -11.84
N ALA A 80 4.75 3.31 -11.28
CA ALA A 80 3.82 3.90 -10.32
C ALA A 80 2.34 3.83 -10.74
N PRO A 81 1.92 4.24 -11.95
CA PRO A 81 0.53 4.14 -12.36
C PRO A 81 0.06 2.68 -12.48
N LYS A 82 0.94 1.75 -12.88
CA LYS A 82 0.61 0.32 -13.01
C LYS A 82 0.41 -0.33 -11.65
N VAL A 83 1.25 0.00 -10.67
CA VAL A 83 1.13 -0.49 -9.29
C VAL A 83 -0.14 0.04 -8.65
N ARG A 84 -0.47 1.33 -8.87
CA ARG A 84 -1.74 1.90 -8.37
C ARG A 84 -2.95 1.25 -9.00
N ALA A 85 -2.96 1.05 -10.31
CA ALA A 85 -4.06 0.36 -11.00
C ALA A 85 -4.20 -1.10 -10.54
N TRP A 86 -3.07 -1.80 -10.31
CA TRP A 86 -3.07 -3.14 -9.73
C TRP A 86 -3.64 -3.15 -8.30
N ALA A 87 -3.29 -2.16 -7.49
CA ALA A 87 -3.80 -2.02 -6.13
C ALA A 87 -5.29 -1.73 -6.12
N GLU A 88 -5.75 -0.81 -6.98
CA GLU A 88 -7.15 -0.43 -7.16
C GLU A 88 -8.02 -1.62 -7.58
N ALA A 89 -7.53 -2.44 -8.52
CA ALA A 89 -8.23 -3.66 -8.93
C ALA A 89 -8.34 -4.71 -7.81
N ARG A 90 -7.49 -4.63 -6.77
CA ARG A 90 -7.50 -5.51 -5.60
C ARG A 90 -8.22 -4.93 -4.39
N SER A 91 -8.39 -3.61 -4.32
CA SER A 91 -9.17 -3.02 -3.23
C SER A 91 -10.63 -3.39 -3.44
N SER A 92 -11.14 -4.25 -2.55
CA SER A 92 -12.56 -4.61 -2.55
C SER A 92 -13.45 -3.46 -2.05
N PHE A 93 -12.85 -2.36 -1.62
CA PHE A 93 -13.48 -1.11 -1.22
C PHE A 93 -12.99 0.00 -2.15
N ASP A 94 -13.91 0.56 -2.95
CA ASP A 94 -13.65 1.62 -3.91
C ASP A 94 -13.01 2.85 -3.22
N PRO A 95 -11.72 3.19 -3.47
CA PRO A 95 -11.07 4.30 -2.78
C PRO A 95 -11.54 5.67 -3.30
N ILE A 96 -12.49 5.72 -4.24
CA ILE A 96 -13.02 6.97 -4.82
C ILE A 96 -14.47 7.16 -4.41
N SER A 97 -14.70 7.55 -3.16
CA SER A 97 -16.00 8.14 -2.77
C SER A 97 -15.90 9.26 -1.75
N LYS A 98 -14.90 10.15 -1.84
CA LYS A 98 -15.05 11.55 -1.38
C LYS A 98 -14.32 12.53 -2.30
N GLY A 99 -14.96 12.83 -3.43
CA GLY A 99 -14.83 14.17 -4.02
C GLY A 99 -15.65 15.18 -3.20
N SER A 100 -15.35 16.46 -3.39
CA SER A 100 -16.07 17.68 -2.96
C SER A 100 -15.84 18.21 -1.53
N GLN A 101 -14.94 19.19 -1.42
CA GLN A 101 -15.31 20.62 -1.39
C GLN A 101 -14.17 21.49 -1.90
#